data_AF-F0IC87-F1
#
_entry.id   AF-F0IC87-F1
#
_cell.length_a   1.000
_cell.length_b   1.000
_cell.length_c   1.000
_cell.angle_alpha   90.00
_cell.angle_beta   90.00
_cell.angle_gamma   90.00
#
_symmetry.space_group_name_H-M   'P 1'
#
loop_
_entity.id
_entity.type
_entity.pdbx_description
1 polymer ?
#
loop_
_entity_poly.entity_id
_entity_poly.type
_entity_poly.pdbx_seq_one_letter_code
_entity_poly.pdbx_strand_id
1 'polypeptide(L)'
;MEFNIKGVLDIKGCFFVPDYQRGYRWREEEVKQLLDDIYENGEKNYYLQPIVVRRKGGNYELIDGQQRLTTIYLILSCIKEILPKTPINYQITYETRQETYDFLREIDLGRKNENIDFFRTLFDKDLLLVSKALLTYGDYSQTYNDKRYRLIASHNYRTWQEMLHPSQHRKEFEKTKDIIAQLLAELNGDISIENLENCIQSYLNNESTPKDWRYYFIKYGSILWYAENGLYYQEEQ
;
A
#
# COMPACT_ATOMS: atom_id res chain seq x y z
N MET A 1 -13.09 10.13 -33.32
CA MET A 1 -11.96 9.56 -32.54
C MET A 1 -10.77 9.52 -33.48
N GLU A 2 -9.67 10.18 -33.14
CA GLU A 2 -8.48 10.26 -34.00
C GLU A 2 -7.41 9.31 -33.43
N PHE A 3 -6.81 8.49 -34.30
CA PHE A 3 -5.73 7.57 -33.92
C PHE A 3 -4.40 8.14 -34.39
N ASN A 4 -3.46 8.30 -33.46
CA ASN A 4 -2.11 8.79 -33.75
C ASN A 4 -1.11 7.74 -33.26
N ILE A 5 -0.38 7.12 -34.21
CA ILE A 5 0.64 6.12 -33.89
C ILE A 5 1.93 6.85 -33.55
N LYS A 6 2.49 6.55 -32.38
CA LYS A 6 3.76 7.10 -31.90
C LYS A 6 4.64 5.99 -31.35
N GLY A 7 5.94 6.10 -31.58
CA GLY A 7 6.90 5.31 -30.82
C GLY A 7 6.83 5.68 -29.34
N VAL A 8 7.18 4.74 -28.46
CA VAL A 8 7.16 4.96 -27.00
C VAL A 8 8.04 6.17 -26.60
N LEU A 9 9.19 6.33 -27.24
CA LEU A 9 10.10 7.46 -27.00
C LEU A 9 9.60 8.80 -27.57
N ASP A 10 8.62 8.76 -28.46
CA ASP A 10 7.98 9.94 -29.07
C ASP A 10 6.76 10.43 -28.27
N ILE A 11 6.40 9.75 -27.18
CA ILE A 11 5.37 10.20 -26.25
C ILE A 11 5.90 11.44 -25.50
N LYS A 12 5.17 12.56 -25.59
CA LYS A 12 5.59 13.85 -25.01
C LYS A 12 4.42 14.58 -24.36
N GLY A 13 4.72 15.34 -23.30
CA GLY A 13 3.78 16.26 -22.64
C GLY A 13 3.34 15.81 -21.26
N CYS A 14 2.38 16.55 -20.68
CA CYS A 14 1.84 16.25 -19.35
C CYS A 14 0.54 15.47 -19.48
N PHE A 15 0.49 14.31 -18.84
CA PHE A 15 -0.68 13.45 -18.73
C PHE A 15 -1.28 13.59 -17.33
N PHE A 16 -2.52 14.04 -17.23
CA PHE A 16 -3.24 14.26 -15.99
C PHE A 16 -4.21 13.12 -15.73
N VAL A 17 -4.15 12.55 -14.53
CA VAL A 17 -5.03 11.49 -14.03
C VAL A 17 -6.03 12.10 -13.05
N PRO A 18 -7.32 12.18 -13.42
CA PRO A 18 -8.39 12.65 -12.52
C PRO A 18 -8.58 11.76 -11.28
N ASP A 19 -9.16 12.33 -10.23
CA ASP A 19 -9.40 11.67 -8.95
C ASP A 19 -10.28 10.41 -9.03
N TYR A 20 -11.25 10.40 -9.96
CA TYR A 20 -12.15 9.28 -10.20
C TYR A 20 -11.45 8.07 -10.83
N GLN A 21 -10.22 8.22 -11.34
CA GLN A 21 -9.43 7.10 -11.81
C GLN A 21 -8.74 6.38 -10.64
N ARG A 22 -8.78 5.04 -10.70
CA ARG A 22 -8.13 4.19 -9.70
C ARG A 22 -6.61 4.37 -9.72
N GLY A 23 -5.97 4.11 -8.58
CA GLY A 23 -4.51 4.07 -8.50
C GLY A 23 -3.89 2.99 -9.40
N TYR A 24 -2.56 2.95 -9.49
CA TYR A 24 -1.86 1.87 -10.17
C TYR A 24 -2.15 0.52 -9.49
N ARG A 25 -2.48 -0.52 -10.28
CA ARG A 25 -2.96 -1.83 -9.79
C ARG A 25 -2.40 -3.03 -10.57
N TRP A 26 -1.68 -2.82 -11.67
CA TRP A 26 -0.98 -3.92 -12.33
C TRP A 26 0.01 -4.56 -11.35
N ARG A 27 -0.06 -5.89 -11.27
CA ARG A 27 0.82 -6.72 -10.45
C ARG A 27 1.92 -7.29 -11.33
N GLU A 28 2.75 -8.12 -10.73
CA GLU A 28 3.88 -8.75 -11.42
C GLU A 28 3.46 -9.53 -12.67
N GLU A 29 2.32 -10.22 -12.61
CA GLU A 29 1.78 -11.01 -13.73
C GLU A 29 1.51 -10.15 -14.97
N GLU A 30 0.79 -9.04 -14.83
CA GLU A 30 0.46 -8.15 -15.94
C GLU A 30 1.70 -7.46 -16.51
N VAL A 31 2.66 -7.11 -15.65
CA VAL A 31 3.93 -6.51 -16.08
C VAL A 31 4.79 -7.53 -16.83
N LYS A 32 4.89 -8.77 -16.34
CA LYS A 32 5.62 -9.85 -17.03
C LYS A 32 5.00 -10.13 -18.39
N GLN A 33 3.68 -10.27 -18.45
CA GLN A 33 2.99 -10.48 -19.73
C GLN A 33 3.30 -9.38 -20.74
N LEU A 34 3.31 -8.11 -20.30
CA LEU A 34 3.71 -7.00 -21.17
C LEU A 34 5.16 -7.13 -21.68
N LEU A 35 6.09 -7.50 -20.80
CA LEU A 35 7.50 -7.67 -21.16
C LEU A 35 7.72 -8.85 -22.10
N ASP A 36 7.04 -9.97 -21.84
CA ASP A 36 7.08 -11.17 -22.67
C ASP A 36 6.53 -10.87 -24.06
N ASP A 37 5.38 -10.19 -24.16
CA ASP A 37 4.81 -9.76 -25.44
C ASP A 37 5.78 -8.85 -26.23
N ILE A 38 6.46 -7.91 -25.56
CA ILE A 38 7.46 -7.04 -26.20
C ILE A 38 8.66 -7.88 -26.70
N TYR A 39 9.13 -8.81 -25.88
CA TYR A 39 10.27 -9.66 -26.19
C TYR A 39 9.98 -10.61 -27.36
N GLU A 40 8.83 -11.28 -27.35
CA GLU A 40 8.41 -12.22 -28.40
C GLU A 40 8.21 -11.55 -29.76
N ASN A 41 7.83 -10.27 -29.79
CA ASN A 41 7.69 -9.52 -31.03
C ASN A 41 9.03 -9.11 -31.67
N GLY A 42 10.13 -9.13 -30.92
CA GLY A 42 11.48 -8.86 -31.43
C GLY A 42 11.57 -7.53 -32.19
N GLU A 43 12.01 -7.58 -33.45
CA GLU A 43 12.13 -6.40 -34.32
C GLU A 43 10.79 -5.97 -34.97
N LYS A 44 9.70 -6.71 -34.75
CA LYS A 44 8.39 -6.36 -35.30
C LYS A 44 7.73 -5.28 -34.44
N ASN A 45 6.89 -4.47 -35.08
CA ASN A 45 6.09 -3.48 -34.37
C ASN A 45 5.07 -4.16 -33.44
N TYR A 46 5.26 -4.01 -32.13
CA TYR A 46 4.27 -4.38 -31.12
C TYR A 46 3.39 -3.18 -30.76
N TYR A 47 2.06 -3.37 -30.77
CA TYR A 47 1.09 -2.31 -30.50
C TYR A 47 0.53 -2.46 -29.08
N LEU A 48 0.93 -1.56 -28.19
CA LEU A 48 0.60 -1.51 -26.75
C LEU A 48 -0.86 -1.17 -26.42
N GLN A 49 -1.80 -1.39 -27.34
CA GLN A 49 -3.18 -0.90 -27.31
C GLN A 49 -3.27 0.65 -27.21
N PRO A 50 -4.40 1.26 -27.62
CA PRO A 50 -4.52 2.72 -27.57
C PRO A 50 -4.49 3.25 -26.12
N ILE A 51 -3.92 4.45 -25.97
CA ILE A 51 -4.06 5.30 -24.79
C ILE A 51 -5.06 6.39 -25.16
N VAL A 52 -6.18 6.46 -24.43
CA VAL A 52 -7.28 7.39 -24.74
C VAL A 52 -7.11 8.64 -23.89
N VAL A 53 -7.01 9.78 -24.55
CA VAL A 53 -6.80 11.07 -23.90
C VAL A 53 -7.76 12.15 -24.42
N ARG A 54 -8.04 13.13 -23.56
CA ARG A 54 -8.69 14.39 -23.90
C ARG A 54 -7.67 15.52 -23.84
N ARG A 55 -7.50 16.28 -24.92
CA ARG A 55 -6.65 17.49 -24.89
C ARG A 55 -7.29 18.57 -24.02
N LYS A 56 -6.51 19.15 -23.11
CA LYS A 56 -6.93 20.27 -22.24
C LYS A 56 -5.75 21.24 -22.07
N GLY A 57 -5.80 22.39 -22.74
CA GLY A 57 -4.84 23.48 -22.54
C GLY A 57 -3.36 23.10 -22.75
N GLY A 58 -3.06 22.28 -23.76
CA GLY A 58 -1.69 21.79 -24.03
C GLY A 58 -1.30 20.52 -23.26
N ASN A 59 -2.12 20.09 -22.30
CA ASN A 59 -1.97 18.84 -21.57
C ASN A 59 -2.96 17.78 -22.06
N TYR A 60 -2.77 16.55 -21.61
CA TYR A 60 -3.63 15.41 -21.90
C TYR A 60 -4.28 14.91 -20.63
N GLU A 61 -5.60 14.92 -20.56
CA GLU A 61 -6.32 14.22 -19.51
C GLU A 61 -6.50 12.75 -19.92
N LEU A 62 -6.08 11.82 -19.07
CA LEU A 62 -6.19 10.39 -19.32
C LEU A 62 -7.62 9.90 -19.11
N ILE A 63 -8.17 9.25 -20.14
CA ILE A 63 -9.47 8.60 -20.10
C ILE A 63 -9.28 7.08 -19.96
N ASP A 64 -8.35 6.50 -20.73
CA ASP A 64 -7.99 5.08 -20.64
C ASP A 64 -6.50 4.87 -20.93
N GLY A 65 -5.95 3.76 -20.44
CA GLY A 65 -4.53 3.40 -20.62
C GLY A 65 -3.61 3.93 -19.53
N GLN A 66 -4.16 4.43 -18.42
CA GLN A 66 -3.38 4.91 -17.26
C GLN A 66 -2.37 3.87 -16.77
N GLN A 67 -2.79 2.62 -16.58
CA GLN A 67 -1.93 1.55 -16.08
C GLN A 67 -0.76 1.31 -17.03
N ARG A 68 -1.06 1.11 -18.33
CA ARG A 68 -0.08 0.92 -19.40
C ARG A 68 0.92 2.07 -19.47
N LEU A 69 0.43 3.33 -19.50
CA LEU A 69 1.30 4.50 -19.58
C LEU A 69 2.23 4.62 -18.35
N THR A 70 1.71 4.28 -17.16
CA THR A 70 2.50 4.25 -15.93
C THR A 70 3.55 3.15 -15.99
N THR A 71 3.20 1.93 -16.42
CA THR A 71 4.17 0.82 -16.55
C THR A 71 5.26 1.14 -17.56
N ILE A 72 4.92 1.73 -18.71
CA ILE A 72 5.90 2.18 -19.71
C ILE A 72 6.84 3.22 -19.10
N TYR A 73 6.32 4.15 -18.30
CA TYR A 73 7.14 5.17 -17.62
C TYR A 73 8.15 4.51 -16.66
N LEU A 74 7.71 3.53 -15.88
CA LEU A 74 8.56 2.77 -14.97
C LEU A 74 9.65 1.99 -15.72
N ILE A 75 9.28 1.29 -16.81
CA ILE A 75 10.23 0.56 -17.66
C ILE A 75 11.29 1.51 -18.23
N LEU A 76 10.87 2.65 -18.80
CA LEU A 76 11.80 3.66 -19.33
C LEU A 76 12.72 4.23 -18.24
N SER A 77 12.21 4.39 -17.01
CA SER A 77 13.01 4.84 -15.87
C SER A 77 14.09 3.81 -15.51
N CYS A 78 13.75 2.51 -15.46
CA CYS A 78 14.73 1.45 -15.27
C CYS A 78 15.76 1.39 -16.41
N ILE A 79 15.32 1.55 -17.67
CA ILE A 79 16.22 1.59 -18.83
C ILE A 79 17.15 2.80 -18.74
N LYS A 80 16.67 3.96 -18.26
CA LYS A 80 17.48 5.17 -18.10
C LYS A 80 18.62 5.00 -17.10
N GLU A 81 18.44 4.22 -16.04
CA GLU A 81 19.53 3.87 -15.10
C GLU A 81 20.66 3.10 -15.79
N ILE A 82 20.33 2.21 -16.74
CA ILE A 82 21.31 1.43 -17.50
C ILE A 82 21.87 2.24 -18.68
N LEU A 83 21.02 3.04 -19.33
CA LEU A 83 21.28 3.86 -20.50
C LEU A 83 20.87 5.32 -20.24
N PRO A 84 21.77 6.15 -19.65
CA PRO A 84 21.44 7.51 -19.20
C PRO A 84 20.95 8.46 -20.29
N LYS A 85 21.18 8.14 -21.56
CA LYS A 85 20.73 8.92 -22.72
C LYS A 85 19.27 8.66 -23.11
N THR A 86 18.58 7.73 -22.45
CA THR A 86 17.19 7.37 -22.76
C THR A 86 16.27 8.55 -22.44
N PRO A 87 15.56 9.11 -23.43
CA PRO A 87 14.70 10.27 -23.21
C PRO A 87 13.36 9.83 -22.63
N ILE A 88 12.97 10.44 -21.51
CA ILE A 88 11.62 10.35 -20.93
C ILE A 88 10.99 11.74 -21.07
N ASN A 89 10.19 11.93 -22.13
CA ASN A 89 9.71 13.25 -22.55
C ASN A 89 8.28 13.56 -22.08
N TYR A 90 7.72 12.72 -21.23
CA TYR A 90 6.38 12.91 -20.68
C TYR A 90 6.39 12.73 -19.17
N GLN A 91 5.37 13.29 -18.53
CA GLN A 91 5.13 13.17 -17.09
C GLN A 91 3.68 12.81 -16.81
N ILE A 92 3.43 12.12 -15.71
CA ILE A 92 2.09 11.73 -15.25
C ILE A 92 1.81 12.48 -13.95
N THR A 93 0.73 13.25 -13.91
CA THR A 93 0.29 14.03 -12.74
C THR A 93 -1.05 13.49 -12.24
N TYR A 94 -1.32 13.65 -10.94
CA TYR A 94 -2.54 13.16 -10.30
C TYR A 94 -3.26 14.28 -9.59
N GLU A 95 -4.59 14.26 -9.59
CA GLU A 95 -5.40 15.29 -8.92
C GLU A 95 -5.26 15.28 -7.39
N THR A 96 -5.25 14.09 -6.78
CA THR A 96 -5.29 13.91 -5.31
C THR A 96 -4.09 13.13 -4.74
N ARG A 97 -3.13 12.71 -5.58
CA ARG A 97 -2.05 11.78 -5.21
C ARG A 97 -0.66 12.41 -5.43
N GLN A 98 -0.38 13.49 -4.70
CA GLN A 98 0.88 14.22 -4.82
C GLN A 98 2.11 13.33 -4.56
N GLU A 99 2.05 12.47 -3.55
CA GLU A 99 3.13 11.51 -3.23
C GLU A 99 3.44 10.56 -4.39
N THR A 100 2.43 10.13 -5.16
CA THR A 100 2.63 9.28 -6.34
C THR A 100 3.35 10.04 -7.46
N TYR A 101 3.04 11.33 -7.64
CA TYR A 101 3.75 12.18 -8.59
C TYR A 101 5.21 12.38 -8.16
N ASP A 102 5.46 12.64 -6.89
CA ASP A 102 6.82 12.84 -6.35
C ASP A 102 7.64 11.54 -6.49
N PHE A 103 7.04 10.39 -6.19
CA PHE A 103 7.65 9.07 -6.42
C PHE A 103 8.05 8.85 -7.88
N LEU A 104 7.17 9.14 -8.85
CA LEU A 104 7.49 8.96 -10.27
C LEU A 104 8.61 9.90 -10.75
N ARG A 105 8.80 11.06 -10.13
CA ARG A 105 9.90 11.97 -10.46
C ARG A 105 11.23 11.51 -9.88
N GLU A 106 11.22 10.93 -8.70
CA GLU A 106 12.41 10.54 -7.92
C GLU A 106 12.37 9.04 -7.64
N ILE A 107 12.31 8.23 -8.71
CA ILE A 107 12.33 6.77 -8.58
C ILE A 107 13.72 6.35 -8.08
N ASP A 108 13.80 6.06 -6.79
CA ASP A 108 14.98 5.48 -6.15
C ASP A 108 14.78 3.97 -6.00
N LEU A 109 15.38 3.20 -6.93
CA LEU A 109 15.31 1.74 -6.90
C LEU A 109 16.03 1.12 -5.68
N GLY A 110 16.89 1.90 -4.99
CA GLY A 110 17.50 1.53 -3.72
C GLY A 110 16.54 1.57 -2.53
N ARG A 111 15.44 2.34 -2.63
CA ARG A 111 14.35 2.41 -1.64
C ARG A 111 13.34 1.28 -1.73
N LYS A 112 13.61 0.23 -2.53
CA LYS A 112 12.72 -0.93 -2.67
C LYS A 112 12.33 -1.57 -1.32
N ASN A 113 13.16 -1.38 -0.29
CA ASN A 113 12.92 -1.87 1.07
C ASN A 113 12.28 -0.82 2.00
N GLU A 114 11.73 0.30 1.52
CA GLU A 114 11.06 1.25 2.42
C GLU A 114 9.60 0.85 2.66
N ASN A 115 9.31 0.44 3.90
CA ASN A 115 8.05 0.33 4.65
C ASN A 115 6.76 -0.22 3.99
N ILE A 116 6.48 0.00 2.71
CA ILE A 116 5.23 -0.40 2.04
C ILE A 116 5.20 -1.90 1.77
N ASP A 117 6.30 -2.48 1.29
CA ASP A 117 6.40 -3.94 1.06
C ASP A 117 6.40 -4.69 2.39
N PHE A 118 7.05 -4.14 3.42
CA PHE A 118 6.98 -4.67 4.79
C PHE A 118 5.56 -4.59 5.36
N PHE A 119 4.93 -3.43 5.25
CA PHE A 119 3.55 -3.26 5.68
C PHE A 119 2.60 -4.23 4.96
N ARG A 120 2.79 -4.50 3.67
CA ARG A 120 1.99 -5.51 2.94
C ARG A 120 2.27 -6.92 3.45
N THR A 121 3.53 -7.30 3.57
CA THR A 121 3.92 -8.64 4.04
C THR A 121 3.48 -8.92 5.48
N LEU A 122 3.30 -7.88 6.31
CA LEU A 122 2.66 -7.99 7.64
C LEU A 122 1.29 -8.65 7.55
N PHE A 123 0.47 -8.29 6.57
CA PHE A 123 -0.90 -8.82 6.41
C PHE A 123 -0.96 -10.16 5.68
N ASP A 124 0.16 -10.63 5.14
CA ASP A 124 0.31 -12.00 4.62
C ASP A 124 0.66 -13.00 5.75
N LYS A 125 0.91 -12.51 6.97
CA LYS A 125 1.17 -13.33 8.17
C LYS A 125 -0.11 -13.66 8.93
N ASP A 126 0.05 -14.39 10.03
CA ASP A 126 -1.01 -14.56 11.02
C ASP A 126 -1.44 -13.19 11.56
N LEU A 127 -2.60 -12.73 11.09
CA LEU A 127 -3.20 -11.45 11.45
C LEU A 127 -3.44 -11.30 12.95
N LEU A 128 -3.71 -12.42 13.66
CA LEU A 128 -3.87 -12.40 15.11
C LEU A 128 -2.52 -12.21 15.82
N LEU A 129 -1.45 -12.80 15.28
CA LEU A 129 -0.09 -12.59 15.78
C LEU A 129 0.33 -11.12 15.60
N VAL A 130 0.08 -10.55 14.42
CA VAL A 130 0.31 -9.12 14.15
C VAL A 130 -0.46 -8.25 15.14
N SER A 131 -1.74 -8.55 15.34
CA SER A 131 -2.57 -7.82 16.30
C SER A 131 -2.04 -7.84 17.73
N LYS A 132 -1.50 -8.98 18.17
CA LYS A 132 -0.87 -9.11 19.49
C LYS A 132 0.43 -8.33 19.57
N ALA A 133 1.25 -8.39 18.52
CA ALA A 133 2.49 -7.62 18.43
C ALA A 133 2.21 -6.12 18.50
N LEU A 134 1.20 -5.60 17.79
CA LEU A 134 0.85 -4.17 17.90
C LEU A 134 0.45 -3.76 19.33
N LEU A 135 -0.27 -4.63 20.07
CA LEU A 135 -0.65 -4.34 21.45
C LEU A 135 0.55 -4.18 22.40
N THR A 136 1.73 -4.73 22.05
CA THR A 136 2.95 -4.54 22.86
C THR A 136 3.49 -3.13 22.79
N TYR A 137 3.21 -2.40 21.70
CA TYR A 137 3.65 -1.02 21.48
C TYR A 137 2.62 0.00 21.93
N GLY A 138 1.32 -0.36 21.94
CA GLY A 138 0.30 0.53 22.48
C GLY A 138 -1.13 0.08 22.23
N ASP A 139 -2.07 0.88 22.75
CA ASP A 139 -3.48 0.75 22.41
C ASP A 139 -3.73 1.34 21.01
N TYR A 140 -4.10 0.49 20.06
CA TYR A 140 -4.50 0.90 18.71
C TYR A 140 -6.01 0.75 18.45
N SER A 141 -6.81 0.59 19.51
CA SER A 141 -8.26 0.47 19.42
C SER A 141 -8.90 1.67 18.70
N GLN A 142 -10.05 1.45 18.04
CA GLN A 142 -10.80 2.51 17.37
C GLN A 142 -12.23 2.59 17.89
N THR A 143 -12.71 3.81 18.10
CA THR A 143 -14.08 4.12 18.48
C THR A 143 -14.97 4.37 17.26
N TYR A 144 -16.20 3.84 17.31
CA TYR A 144 -17.24 4.05 16.31
C TYR A 144 -18.26 5.08 16.81
N ASN A 145 -18.90 5.80 15.88
CA ASN A 145 -19.90 6.82 16.23
C ASN A 145 -21.11 6.26 17.00
N ASP A 146 -21.38 4.96 16.90
CA ASP A 146 -22.46 4.27 17.61
C ASP A 146 -22.04 3.73 18.99
N LYS A 147 -20.97 4.29 19.57
CA LYS A 147 -20.41 3.92 20.88
C LYS A 147 -19.85 2.50 20.98
N ARG A 148 -19.64 1.83 19.85
CA ARG A 148 -18.86 0.59 19.82
C ARG A 148 -17.37 0.91 19.87
N TYR A 149 -16.64 0.14 20.65
CA TYR A 149 -15.17 0.18 20.71
C TYR A 149 -14.61 -1.07 20.07
N ARG A 150 -13.71 -0.95 19.10
CA ARG A 150 -12.98 -2.10 18.54
C ARG A 150 -11.59 -2.16 19.15
N LEU A 151 -11.35 -3.14 20.03
CA LEU A 151 -10.10 -3.25 20.79
C LEU A 151 -8.93 -3.82 19.98
N ILE A 152 -9.22 -4.67 19.01
CA ILE A 152 -8.22 -5.46 18.27
C ILE A 152 -8.74 -5.80 16.88
N ALA A 153 -7.83 -5.87 15.91
CA ALA A 153 -8.11 -6.48 14.62
C ALA A 153 -8.07 -8.01 14.74
N SER A 154 -9.06 -8.71 14.22
CA SER A 154 -9.16 -10.17 14.32
C SER A 154 -8.32 -10.87 13.25
N HIS A 155 -8.57 -12.17 13.05
CA HIS A 155 -8.09 -12.93 11.90
C HIS A 155 -8.76 -12.52 10.57
N ASN A 156 -9.74 -11.60 10.59
CA ASN A 156 -10.46 -11.18 9.39
C ASN A 156 -9.74 -10.02 8.69
N TYR A 157 -9.24 -10.27 7.47
CA TYR A 157 -8.60 -9.24 6.64
C TYR A 157 -9.48 -8.01 6.39
N ARG A 158 -10.81 -8.17 6.31
CA ARG A 158 -11.74 -7.04 6.12
C ARG A 158 -11.71 -6.07 7.31
N THR A 159 -11.56 -6.59 8.52
CA THR A 159 -11.38 -5.78 9.74
C THR A 159 -10.13 -4.90 9.63
N TRP A 160 -9.03 -5.47 9.14
CA TRP A 160 -7.80 -4.73 8.90
C TRP A 160 -7.98 -3.66 7.82
N GLN A 161 -8.61 -3.99 6.69
CA GLN A 161 -8.90 -2.98 5.66
C GLN A 161 -9.71 -1.80 6.20
N GLU A 162 -10.66 -2.03 7.11
CA GLU A 162 -11.41 -0.96 7.76
C GLU A 162 -10.53 -0.11 8.69
N MET A 163 -9.70 -0.74 9.53
CA MET A 163 -8.86 -0.03 10.49
C MET A 163 -7.72 0.76 9.83
N LEU A 164 -7.27 0.31 8.66
CA LEU A 164 -6.20 0.93 7.87
C LEU A 164 -6.71 2.00 6.88
N HIS A 165 -8.02 2.29 6.88
CA HIS A 165 -8.61 3.31 6.03
C HIS A 165 -9.29 4.40 6.87
N PRO A 166 -8.92 5.69 6.68
CA PRO A 166 -9.60 6.80 7.30
C PRO A 166 -11.11 6.77 7.06
N SER A 167 -11.90 7.09 8.07
CA SER A 167 -13.37 7.07 8.00
C SER A 167 -13.96 8.21 8.81
N GLN A 168 -15.06 8.78 8.34
CA GLN A 168 -15.84 9.77 9.10
C GLN A 168 -16.65 9.13 10.24
N HIS A 169 -16.82 7.81 10.21
CA HIS A 169 -17.61 7.06 11.20
C HIS A 169 -16.76 6.40 12.30
N ARG A 170 -15.43 6.56 12.22
CA ARG A 170 -14.47 6.01 13.18
C ARG A 170 -13.48 7.10 13.59
N LYS A 171 -13.04 7.07 14.84
CA LYS A 171 -11.99 7.95 15.35
C LYS A 171 -10.72 7.14 15.61
N GLU A 172 -9.63 7.84 15.95
CA GLU A 172 -8.36 7.25 16.37
C GLU A 172 -7.61 6.47 15.27
N PHE A 173 -7.87 6.79 13.99
CA PHE A 173 -7.10 6.24 12.87
C PHE A 173 -5.60 6.53 12.99
N GLU A 174 -5.22 7.77 13.35
CA GLU A 174 -3.81 8.13 13.54
C GLU A 174 -3.17 7.31 14.67
N LYS A 175 -3.91 6.99 15.73
CA LYS A 175 -3.44 6.10 16.81
C LYS A 175 -3.02 4.74 16.26
N THR A 176 -3.84 4.13 15.40
CA THR A 176 -3.50 2.85 14.74
C THR A 176 -2.29 2.97 13.83
N LYS A 177 -2.22 4.04 13.04
CA LYS A 177 -1.11 4.31 12.12
C LYS A 177 0.22 4.48 12.87
N ASP A 178 0.23 5.21 13.98
CA ASP A 178 1.43 5.46 14.78
C ASP A 178 1.98 4.18 15.40
N ILE A 179 1.11 3.31 15.95
CA ILE A 179 1.53 2.03 16.53
C ILE A 179 2.09 1.09 15.45
N ILE A 180 1.50 1.08 14.26
CA ILE A 180 2.03 0.31 13.13
C ILE A 180 3.41 0.84 12.73
N ALA A 181 3.59 2.16 12.64
CA ALA A 181 4.87 2.76 12.31
C ALA A 181 5.95 2.41 13.35
N GLN A 182 5.60 2.41 14.64
CA GLN A 182 6.51 1.98 15.71
C GLN A 182 6.93 0.51 15.59
N LEU A 183 5.96 -0.39 15.37
CA LEU A 183 6.26 -1.81 15.18
C LEU A 183 7.18 -2.02 13.97
N LEU A 184 6.88 -1.39 12.82
CA LEU A 184 7.69 -1.52 11.62
C LEU A 184 9.11 -0.97 11.80
N ALA A 185 9.26 0.14 12.55
CA ALA A 185 10.56 0.72 12.86
C ALA A 185 11.40 -0.21 13.75
N GLU A 186 10.81 -0.81 14.78
CA GLU A 186 11.54 -1.72 15.69
C GLU A 186 11.98 -3.01 14.99
N LEU A 187 11.11 -3.56 14.13
CA LEU A 187 11.42 -4.77 13.37
C LEU A 187 12.49 -4.53 12.30
N ASN A 188 12.87 -3.28 12.00
CA ASN A 188 13.86 -2.93 10.96
C ASN A 188 13.60 -3.64 9.62
N GLY A 189 12.34 -3.93 9.30
CA GLY A 189 11.93 -4.65 8.09
C GLY A 189 11.89 -6.18 8.19
N ASP A 190 12.32 -6.81 9.29
CA ASP A 190 12.20 -8.26 9.46
C ASP A 190 10.93 -8.65 10.24
N ILE A 191 9.85 -8.89 9.48
CA ILE A 191 8.54 -9.31 9.99
C ILE A 191 8.42 -10.85 9.97
N SER A 192 9.49 -11.55 10.33
CA SER A 192 9.42 -12.99 10.58
C SER A 192 8.45 -13.28 11.74
N ILE A 193 7.82 -14.46 11.71
CA ILE A 193 6.96 -14.92 12.81
C ILE A 193 7.76 -14.93 14.12
N GLU A 194 9.02 -15.34 14.05
CA GLU A 194 9.95 -15.37 15.19
C GLU A 194 10.14 -13.98 15.82
N ASN A 195 10.33 -12.92 15.03
CA ASN A 195 10.48 -11.57 15.59
C ASN A 195 9.19 -11.05 16.22
N LEU A 196 8.03 -11.30 15.61
CA LEU A 196 6.75 -10.93 16.19
C LEU A 196 6.51 -11.66 17.53
N GLU A 197 6.86 -12.94 17.60
CA GLU A 197 6.82 -13.72 18.83
C GLU A 197 7.80 -13.18 19.88
N ASN A 198 9.01 -12.79 19.46
CA ASN A 198 10.02 -12.19 20.35
C ASN A 198 9.53 -10.86 20.97
N CYS A 199 8.87 -9.99 20.20
CA CYS A 199 8.24 -8.77 20.72
C CYS A 199 7.20 -9.11 21.81
N ILE A 200 6.35 -10.10 21.55
CA ILE A 200 5.31 -10.56 22.48
C ILE A 200 5.94 -11.13 23.75
N GLN A 201 6.93 -12.01 23.64
CA GLN A 201 7.59 -12.60 24.81
C GLN A 201 8.33 -11.56 25.64
N SER A 202 8.99 -10.61 24.98
CA SER A 202 9.67 -9.50 25.65
C SER A 202 8.69 -8.63 26.46
N TYR A 203 7.52 -8.35 25.89
CA TYR A 203 6.46 -7.63 26.59
C TYR A 203 5.89 -8.40 27.79
N LEU A 204 5.65 -9.71 27.63
CA LEU A 204 5.06 -10.56 28.67
C LEU A 204 6.02 -10.85 29.84
N ASN A 205 7.32 -10.93 29.56
CA ASN A 205 8.36 -11.23 30.55
C ASN A 205 8.89 -9.98 31.28
N ASN A 206 8.61 -8.79 30.77
CA ASN A 206 9.01 -7.54 31.41
C ASN A 206 8.16 -7.27 32.66
N GLU A 207 8.81 -7.23 33.83
CA GLU A 207 8.16 -7.01 35.13
C GLU A 207 7.51 -5.63 35.26
N SER A 208 7.99 -4.64 34.50
CA SER A 208 7.45 -3.26 34.50
C SER A 208 6.21 -3.12 33.62
N THR A 209 5.84 -4.14 32.84
CA THR A 209 4.68 -4.10 31.95
C THR A 209 3.38 -3.97 32.75
N PRO A 210 2.55 -2.94 32.46
CA PRO A 210 1.23 -2.82 33.08
C PRO A 210 0.36 -4.04 32.77
N LYS A 211 -0.20 -4.68 33.81
CA LYS A 211 -1.14 -5.79 33.68
C LYS A 211 -2.55 -5.29 33.39
N ASP A 212 -2.68 -4.46 32.36
CA ASP A 212 -3.95 -3.94 31.87
C ASP A 212 -4.62 -4.94 30.91
N TRP A 213 -5.73 -4.54 30.30
CA TRP A 213 -6.47 -5.39 29.36
C TRP A 213 -5.60 -5.89 28.19
N ARG A 214 -4.61 -5.12 27.72
CA ARG A 214 -3.72 -5.51 26.61
C ARG A 214 -2.85 -6.69 27.03
N TYR A 215 -2.28 -6.63 28.24
CA TYR A 215 -1.49 -7.74 28.80
C TYR A 215 -2.28 -9.05 28.79
N TYR A 216 -3.53 -9.02 29.25
CA TYR A 216 -4.36 -10.22 29.28
C TYR A 216 -4.74 -10.71 27.88
N PHE A 217 -5.00 -9.81 26.93
CA PHE A 217 -5.31 -10.17 25.54
C PHE A 217 -4.11 -10.79 24.81
N ILE A 218 -2.90 -10.29 25.09
CA ILE A 218 -1.66 -10.83 24.55
C ILE A 218 -1.38 -12.21 25.18
N LYS A 219 -1.44 -12.32 26.51
CA LYS A 219 -1.11 -13.54 27.27
C LYS A 219 -2.07 -14.69 27.01
N TYR A 220 -3.37 -14.39 26.96
CA TYR A 220 -4.43 -15.38 26.83
C TYR A 220 -5.09 -15.25 25.46
N GLY A 221 -4.37 -15.69 24.42
CA GLY A 221 -4.87 -15.64 23.04
C GLY A 221 -6.22 -16.34 22.82
N SER A 222 -6.62 -17.25 23.71
CA SER A 222 -7.94 -17.90 23.70
C SER A 222 -9.10 -16.91 23.89
N ILE A 223 -8.89 -15.78 24.57
CA ILE A 223 -9.89 -14.70 24.69
C ILE A 223 -10.28 -14.16 23.31
N LEU A 224 -9.34 -14.24 22.35
CA LEU A 224 -9.51 -13.72 20.99
C LEU A 224 -10.11 -14.75 20.02
N TRP A 225 -10.34 -15.99 20.44
CA TRP A 225 -10.86 -17.06 19.59
C TRP A 225 -12.25 -16.72 19.02
N TYR A 226 -13.09 -16.04 19.82
CA TYR A 226 -14.44 -15.64 19.43
C TYR A 226 -14.51 -14.24 18.81
N ALA A 227 -13.37 -13.56 18.67
CA ALA A 227 -13.30 -12.18 18.20
C ALA A 227 -13.33 -12.09 16.66
N GLU A 228 -14.19 -12.84 15.95
CA GLU A 228 -14.14 -12.95 14.47
C GLU A 228 -14.15 -11.60 13.73
N ASN A 229 -14.84 -10.59 14.27
CA ASN A 229 -14.92 -9.25 13.68
C ASN A 229 -14.23 -8.16 14.52
N GLY A 230 -13.41 -8.57 15.49
CA GLY A 230 -12.88 -7.72 16.56
C GLY A 230 -13.75 -7.81 17.81
N LEU A 231 -13.15 -7.57 18.99
CA LEU A 231 -13.91 -7.47 20.24
C LEU A 231 -14.57 -6.10 20.30
N TYR A 232 -15.90 -6.10 20.30
CA TYR A 232 -16.72 -4.91 20.50
C TYR A 232 -17.12 -4.79 21.96
N TYR A 233 -16.88 -3.63 22.56
CA TYR A 233 -17.54 -3.22 23.80
C TYR A 233 -18.55 -2.12 23.48
N GLN A 234 -19.72 -2.17 24.12
CA GLN A 234 -20.72 -1.10 24.09
C GLN A 234 -20.94 -0.70 25.55
N GLU A 235 -20.72 0.57 25.88
CA GLU A 235 -21.08 1.09 27.20
C GLU A 235 -22.61 1.03 27.36
N GLU A 236 -23.08 0.29 28.38
CA GLU A 236 -24.47 0.39 28.82
C GLU A 236 -24.72 1.79 29.40
N GLN A 237 -25.86 2.39 29.05
CA GLN A 237 -26.26 3.73 29.49
C GLN A 237 -26.54 3.79 30.99
#